data_AF-A0A957DIV6-F1
#
_entry.id   AF-A0A957DIV6-F1
#
_cell.length_a   1.000
_cell.length_b   1.000
_cell.length_c   1.000
_cell.angle_alpha   90.00
_cell.angle_beta   90.00
_cell.angle_gamma   90.00
#
_symmetry.space_group_name_H-M   'P 1'
#
loop_
_entity.id
_entity.type
_entity.pdbx_description
1 polymer ?
#
loop_
_entity_poly.entity_id
_entity_poly.type
_entity_poly.pdbx_seq_one_letter_code
_entity_poly.pdbx_strand_id
1 'polypeptide(L)'
;MQFVRREEGQGLVEYALILVLLAVVVILILTALGSSVNLVYARVMAGLNGQTITGVGVERVVLGFDLELTGGGPPICDIVISNATLVVLENGELMVNSPVSVPVLVNGAGVGVLSGVTNAHGIATTTNTISHTAACPGTVTVGARSQGF
;
A
#
# COMPACT_ATOMS: atom_id res chain seq x y z
N MET A 1 11.84 56.14 42.21
CA MET A 1 12.53 54.92 41.72
C MET A 1 11.47 53.90 41.39
N GLN A 2 11.14 53.73 40.11
CA GLN A 2 10.09 52.82 39.67
C GLN A 2 10.77 51.58 39.08
N PHE A 3 10.63 50.43 39.76
CA PHE A 3 11.24 49.17 39.38
C PHE A 3 10.64 48.67 38.06
N VAL A 4 11.35 48.86 36.96
CA VAL A 4 11.08 48.17 35.70
C VAL A 4 11.55 46.73 35.87
N ARG A 5 10.59 45.84 36.15
CA ARG A 5 10.82 44.40 36.23
C ARG A 5 10.95 43.88 34.79
N ARG A 6 12.17 43.59 34.35
CA ARG A 6 12.45 42.95 33.06
C ARG A 6 11.87 41.53 33.08
N GLU A 7 10.88 41.25 32.22
CA GLU A 7 10.30 39.92 32.06
C GLU A 7 11.17 39.08 31.09
N GLU A 8 12.29 38.56 31.59
CA GLU A 8 13.26 37.77 30.81
C GLU A 8 12.80 36.33 30.47
N GLY A 9 11.55 35.98 30.79
CA GLY A 9 10.96 34.65 30.52
C GLY A 9 9.74 34.65 29.59
N GLN A 10 9.18 35.81 29.24
CA GLN A 10 7.93 35.90 28.48
C GLN A 10 8.11 35.56 26.99
N GLY A 11 9.29 35.84 26.42
CA GLY A 11 9.60 35.50 25.03
C GLY A 11 9.69 33.99 24.78
N LEU A 12 10.20 33.20 25.74
CA LEU A 12 10.40 31.75 25.57
C LEU A 12 9.06 31.00 25.42
N VAL A 13 8.02 31.43 26.13
CA VAL A 13 6.69 30.82 26.03
C VAL A 13 6.03 31.15 24.70
N GLU A 14 6.19 32.38 24.20
CA GLU A 14 5.61 32.78 22.91
C GLU A 14 6.23 32.01 21.73
N TYR A 15 7.56 31.87 21.71
CA TYR A 15 8.22 31.04 20.70
C TYR A 15 7.83 29.56 20.81
N ALA A 16 7.67 29.04 22.03
CA ALA A 16 7.19 27.67 22.21
C ALA A 16 5.77 27.47 21.64
N LEU A 17 4.85 28.42 21.86
CA LEU A 17 3.48 28.35 21.31
C LEU A 17 3.47 28.44 19.77
N ILE A 18 4.31 29.28 19.18
CA ILE A 18 4.45 29.35 17.71
C ILE A 18 5.02 28.04 17.16
N LEU A 19 6.00 27.43 17.82
CA LEU A 19 6.56 26.13 17.40
C LEU A 19 5.53 25.01 17.48
N VAL A 20 4.68 24.99 18.51
CA VAL A 20 3.56 24.03 18.60
C VAL A 20 2.56 24.22 17.46
N LEU A 21 2.21 25.47 17.16
CA LEU A 21 1.31 25.77 16.03
C LEU A 21 1.92 25.35 14.70
N LEU A 22 3.20 25.63 14.48
CA LEU A 22 3.92 25.19 13.27
C LEU A 22 3.95 23.66 13.17
N ALA A 23 4.18 22.95 14.27
CA ALA A 23 4.20 21.49 14.29
C ALA A 23 2.86 20.90 13.84
N VAL A 24 1.73 21.46 14.31
CA VAL A 24 0.39 21.04 13.87
C VAL A 24 0.20 21.26 12.36
N VAL A 25 0.59 22.44 11.86
CA VAL A 25 0.49 22.76 10.42
C VAL A 25 1.33 21.79 9.58
N VAL A 26 2.57 21.50 9.98
CA VAL A 26 3.45 20.57 9.27
C VAL A 26 2.86 19.17 9.22
N ILE A 27 2.29 18.67 10.34
CA ILE A 27 1.65 17.36 10.38
C ILE A 27 0.50 17.29 9.36
N LEU A 28 -0.38 18.29 9.32
CA LEU A 28 -1.51 18.35 8.38
C LEU A 28 -1.05 18.34 6.92
N ILE A 29 0.03 19.07 6.61
CA ILE A 29 0.62 19.10 5.27
C ILE A 29 1.17 17.71 4.92
N LEU A 30 1.98 17.10 5.80
CA LEU A 30 2.59 15.79 5.54
C LEU A 30 1.55 14.67 5.36
N THR A 31 0.46 14.66 6.14
CA THR A 31 -0.63 13.69 5.92
C THR A 31 -1.33 13.88 4.58
N ALA A 32 -1.60 15.13 4.17
CA ALA A 32 -2.22 15.40 2.87
C ALA A 32 -1.29 15.01 1.69
N LEU A 33 0.01 15.27 1.81
CA LEU A 33 0.99 14.85 0.79
C LEU A 33 1.10 13.33 0.68
N GLY A 34 1.01 12.59 1.79
CA GLY A 34 1.11 11.13 1.80
C GLY A 34 0.16 10.46 0.81
N SER A 35 -1.11 10.86 0.79
CA SER A 35 -2.12 10.32 -0.15
C SER A 35 -1.78 10.63 -1.61
N SER A 36 -1.33 11.86 -1.90
CA SER A 36 -0.97 12.28 -3.26
C SER A 36 0.24 11.51 -3.80
N VAL A 37 1.26 11.33 -2.95
CA VAL A 37 2.46 10.56 -3.30
C VAL A 37 2.10 9.10 -3.59
N ASN A 38 1.21 8.51 -2.80
CA ASN A 38 0.79 7.13 -2.99
C ASN A 38 0.07 6.90 -4.32
N LEU A 39 -0.76 7.85 -4.76
CA LEU A 39 -1.41 7.80 -6.07
C LEU A 39 -0.39 7.82 -7.22
N VAL A 40 0.61 8.69 -7.15
CA VAL A 40 1.67 8.77 -8.17
C VAL A 40 2.50 7.49 -8.18
N TYR A 41 2.88 6.99 -7.00
CA TYR A 41 3.61 5.74 -6.86
C TYR A 41 2.85 4.54 -7.46
N ALA A 42 1.53 4.45 -7.20
CA ALA A 42 0.69 3.42 -7.78
C ALA A 42 0.65 3.48 -9.31
N ARG A 43 0.54 4.68 -9.90
CA ARG A 43 0.56 4.84 -11.38
C ARG A 43 1.89 4.43 -11.99
N VAL A 44 3.00 4.78 -11.33
CA VAL A 44 4.35 4.37 -11.76
C VAL A 44 4.47 2.85 -11.71
N MET A 45 4.08 2.23 -10.59
CA MET A 45 4.12 0.77 -10.45
C MET A 45 3.21 0.05 -11.43
N ALA A 46 2.02 0.60 -11.70
CA ALA A 46 1.13 0.03 -12.72
C ALA A 46 1.82 0.03 -14.10
N GLY A 47 2.42 1.15 -14.51
CA GLY A 47 3.15 1.25 -15.77
C GLY A 47 4.34 0.27 -15.85
N LEU A 48 5.10 0.12 -14.77
CA LEU A 48 6.23 -0.82 -14.70
C LEU A 48 5.79 -2.30 -14.77
N ASN A 49 4.61 -2.62 -14.25
CA ASN A 49 4.03 -3.97 -14.29
C ASN A 49 3.19 -4.22 -15.57
N GLY A 50 3.17 -3.28 -16.53
CA GLY A 50 2.35 -3.41 -17.74
C GLY A 50 0.84 -3.28 -17.51
N GLN A 51 0.43 -2.79 -16.34
CA GLN A 51 -0.97 -2.54 -16.00
C GLN A 51 -1.40 -1.15 -16.49
N THR A 52 -2.52 -1.08 -17.21
CA THR A 52 -3.14 0.19 -17.62
C THR A 52 -4.16 0.63 -16.57
N ILE A 53 -4.01 1.87 -16.07
CA ILE A 53 -4.98 2.52 -15.17
C ILE A 53 -5.86 3.43 -16.04
N THR A 54 -7.10 3.01 -16.23
CA THR A 54 -8.15 3.67 -16.98
C THR A 54 -8.81 4.80 -16.20
N GLY A 55 -8.73 4.79 -14.87
CA GLY A 55 -9.40 5.76 -14.01
C GLY A 55 -10.92 5.57 -13.97
N VAL A 56 -11.43 4.41 -14.35
CA VAL A 56 -12.86 4.06 -14.34
C VAL A 56 -13.06 2.73 -13.63
N GLY A 57 -14.04 2.67 -12.74
CA GLY A 57 -14.32 1.50 -11.92
C GLY A 57 -13.24 1.25 -10.86
N VAL A 58 -13.21 0.01 -10.34
CA VAL A 58 -12.28 -0.40 -9.29
C VAL A 58 -11.01 -0.99 -9.90
N GLU A 59 -9.90 -0.33 -9.68
CA GLU A 59 -8.58 -0.67 -10.20
C GLU A 59 -7.65 -1.05 -9.06
N ARG A 60 -6.92 -2.17 -9.21
CA ARG A 60 -6.07 -2.74 -8.15
C ARG A 60 -4.64 -2.80 -8.63
N VAL A 61 -3.76 -2.01 -8.03
CA VAL A 61 -2.33 -1.98 -8.38
C VAL A 61 -1.56 -2.79 -7.34
N VAL A 62 -1.01 -3.94 -7.73
CA VAL A 62 -0.24 -4.80 -6.82
C VAL A 62 1.21 -4.33 -6.73
N LEU A 63 1.60 -3.84 -5.55
CA LEU A 63 2.94 -3.32 -5.26
C LEU A 63 3.93 -4.42 -4.85
N GLY A 64 3.42 -5.47 -4.19
CA GLY A 64 4.23 -6.51 -3.52
C GLY A 64 3.38 -7.73 -3.19
N PHE A 65 3.99 -8.90 -3.12
CA PHE A 65 3.46 -10.08 -2.44
C PHE A 65 4.61 -11.01 -2.06
N ASP A 66 4.42 -11.75 -0.99
CA ASP A 66 5.36 -12.78 -0.57
C ASP A 66 5.03 -14.08 -1.32
N LEU A 67 6.07 -14.75 -1.78
CA LEU A 67 5.98 -16.04 -2.46
C LEU A 67 6.97 -17.00 -1.80
N GLU A 68 6.45 -18.03 -1.18
CA GLU A 68 7.25 -19.09 -0.57
C GLU A 68 6.97 -20.43 -1.27
N LEU A 69 8.04 -21.14 -1.59
CA LEU A 69 7.99 -22.47 -2.20
C LEU A 69 8.43 -23.47 -1.15
N THR A 70 7.53 -24.36 -0.74
CA THR A 70 7.80 -25.41 0.24
C THR A 70 7.59 -26.77 -0.41
N GLY A 71 8.57 -27.67 -0.31
CA GLY A 71 8.59 -28.86 -1.18
C GLY A 71 8.72 -28.46 -2.66
N GLY A 72 9.33 -29.30 -3.50
CA GLY A 72 9.63 -28.83 -4.85
C GLY A 72 10.79 -29.54 -5.54
N GLY A 73 10.89 -30.84 -5.38
CA GLY A 73 11.59 -31.61 -6.41
C GLY A 73 10.73 -31.58 -7.68
N PRO A 74 11.31 -31.38 -8.88
CA PRO A 74 10.55 -31.50 -10.12
C PRO A 74 9.77 -32.82 -10.13
N PRO A 75 8.48 -32.84 -10.53
CA PRO A 75 7.77 -31.78 -11.25
C PRO A 75 6.76 -30.93 -10.43
N ILE A 76 6.66 -31.05 -9.10
CA ILE A 76 5.57 -30.44 -8.31
C ILE A 76 6.12 -29.69 -7.09
N CYS A 77 5.60 -28.50 -6.80
CA CYS A 77 5.89 -27.75 -5.57
C CYS A 77 4.62 -27.26 -4.89
N ASP A 78 4.70 -27.01 -3.59
CA ASP A 78 3.67 -26.30 -2.85
C ASP A 78 4.03 -24.81 -2.79
N ILE A 79 3.08 -23.99 -3.18
CA ILE A 79 3.22 -22.55 -3.36
C ILE A 79 2.38 -21.87 -2.31
N VAL A 80 2.98 -20.97 -1.54
CA VAL A 80 2.31 -20.17 -0.51
C VAL A 80 2.44 -18.69 -0.87
N ILE A 81 1.31 -18.00 -0.93
CA ILE A 81 1.23 -16.59 -1.34
C ILE A 81 0.53 -15.81 -0.23
N SER A 82 1.17 -14.76 0.27
CA SER A 82 0.70 -13.97 1.41
C SER A 82 1.14 -12.51 1.32
N ASN A 83 0.66 -11.69 2.26
CA ASN A 83 1.08 -10.29 2.46
C ASN A 83 1.06 -9.42 1.18
N ALA A 84 0.14 -9.68 0.25
CA ALA A 84 0.06 -8.88 -0.96
C ALA A 84 -0.33 -7.45 -0.59
N THR A 85 0.49 -6.48 -1.02
CA THR A 85 0.27 -5.06 -0.79
C THR A 85 -0.15 -4.42 -2.10
N LEU A 86 -1.24 -3.67 -2.07
CA LEU A 86 -1.85 -3.09 -3.25
C LEU A 86 -2.48 -1.74 -2.96
N VAL A 87 -2.46 -0.86 -3.96
CA VAL A 87 -3.21 0.41 -3.95
C VAL A 87 -4.48 0.21 -4.75
N VAL A 88 -5.61 0.63 -4.18
CA VAL A 88 -6.91 0.50 -4.83
C VAL A 88 -7.45 1.86 -5.19
N LEU A 89 -7.88 1.99 -6.44
CA LEU A 89 -8.49 3.19 -6.96
C LEU A 89 -9.92 2.88 -7.36
N GLU A 90 -10.84 3.82 -7.12
CA GLU A 90 -12.18 3.82 -7.69
C GLU A 90 -12.34 5.11 -8.48
N ASN A 91 -12.58 4.97 -9.78
CA ASN A 91 -12.70 6.12 -10.69
C ASN A 91 -11.52 7.11 -10.60
N GLY A 92 -10.31 6.59 -10.38
CA GLY A 92 -9.07 7.38 -10.27
C GLY A 92 -8.78 7.99 -8.89
N GLU A 93 -9.67 7.85 -7.91
CA GLU A 93 -9.47 8.27 -6.52
C GLU A 93 -9.13 7.08 -5.61
N LEU A 94 -8.42 7.33 -4.50
CA LEU A 94 -8.05 6.29 -3.54
C LEU A 94 -9.30 5.74 -2.84
N MET A 95 -9.50 4.42 -2.91
CA MET A 95 -10.53 3.76 -2.10
C MET A 95 -10.03 3.66 -0.66
N VAL A 96 -10.59 4.42 0.27
CA VAL A 96 -10.15 4.43 1.67
C VAL A 96 -11.05 3.58 2.57
N ASN A 97 -10.47 2.92 3.58
CA ASN A 97 -11.19 2.13 4.59
C ASN A 97 -12.21 1.14 3.99
N SER A 98 -11.89 0.59 2.83
CA SER A 98 -12.81 -0.19 2.01
C SER A 98 -12.30 -1.62 1.81
N PRO A 99 -13.18 -2.63 1.80
CA PRO A 99 -12.77 -3.99 1.56
C PRO A 99 -12.24 -4.16 0.13
N VAL A 100 -11.21 -4.99 -0.02
CA VAL A 100 -10.65 -5.35 -1.32
C VAL A 100 -10.46 -6.86 -1.42
N SER A 101 -10.63 -7.37 -2.63
CA SER A 101 -10.32 -8.74 -3.02
C SER A 101 -9.53 -8.72 -4.33
N VAL A 102 -8.44 -9.49 -4.41
CA VAL A 102 -7.62 -9.62 -5.61
C VAL A 102 -7.47 -11.11 -5.96
N PRO A 103 -7.73 -11.51 -7.23
CA PRO A 103 -7.57 -12.89 -7.63
C PRO A 103 -6.09 -13.26 -7.71
N VAL A 104 -5.83 -14.53 -7.38
CA VAL A 104 -4.52 -15.17 -7.52
C VAL A 104 -4.66 -16.28 -8.56
N LEU A 105 -3.74 -16.30 -9.51
CA LEU A 105 -3.63 -17.32 -10.53
C LEU A 105 -2.26 -17.99 -10.43
N VAL A 106 -2.23 -19.30 -10.62
CA VAL A 106 -0.99 -20.09 -10.73
C VAL A 106 -1.03 -20.79 -12.07
N ASN A 107 0.01 -20.61 -12.89
CA ASN A 107 0.10 -21.14 -14.25
C ASN A 107 -1.15 -20.82 -15.10
N GLY A 108 -1.74 -19.65 -14.88
CA GLY A 108 -2.96 -19.19 -15.57
C GLY A 108 -4.29 -19.73 -15.01
N ALA A 109 -4.27 -20.66 -14.05
CA ALA A 109 -5.48 -21.15 -13.38
C ALA A 109 -5.80 -20.31 -12.13
N GLY A 110 -7.05 -19.90 -11.94
CA GLY A 110 -7.49 -19.19 -10.73
C GLY A 110 -7.50 -20.12 -9.52
N VAL A 111 -6.73 -19.78 -8.48
CA VAL A 111 -6.53 -20.64 -7.30
C VAL A 111 -7.17 -20.09 -6.02
N GLY A 112 -7.54 -18.81 -6.02
CA GLY A 112 -8.17 -18.18 -4.88
C GLY A 112 -8.18 -16.67 -4.97
N VAL A 113 -8.61 -16.03 -3.89
CA VAL A 113 -8.61 -14.58 -3.73
C VAL A 113 -7.90 -14.21 -2.45
N LEU A 114 -7.01 -13.22 -2.53
CA LEU A 114 -6.51 -12.55 -1.34
C LEU A 114 -7.43 -11.38 -1.02
N SER A 115 -7.71 -11.15 0.26
CA SER A 115 -8.61 -10.11 0.74
C SER A 115 -7.93 -9.26 1.81
N GLY A 116 -8.39 -8.01 1.91
CA GLY A 116 -7.90 -7.05 2.87
C GLY A 116 -8.82 -5.85 2.96
N VAL A 117 -8.37 -4.82 3.68
CA VAL A 117 -9.05 -3.53 3.79
C VAL A 117 -8.04 -2.44 3.49
N THR A 118 -8.42 -1.46 2.68
CA THR A 118 -7.56 -0.29 2.44
C THR A 118 -7.50 0.59 3.67
N ASN A 119 -6.36 1.20 3.96
CA ASN A 119 -6.24 2.20 5.01
C ASN A 119 -6.76 3.57 4.54
N ALA A 120 -6.57 4.60 5.36
CA ALA A 120 -6.93 5.98 5.03
C ALA A 120 -6.19 6.56 3.81
N HIS A 121 -5.20 5.84 3.26
CA HIS A 121 -4.34 6.25 2.16
C HIS A 121 -4.54 5.35 0.93
N GLY A 122 -5.57 4.49 0.92
CA GLY A 122 -5.88 3.61 -0.21
C GLY A 122 -4.97 2.40 -0.39
N ILE A 123 -4.13 2.10 0.61
CA ILE A 123 -3.24 0.93 0.61
C ILE A 123 -3.93 -0.20 1.36
N ALA A 124 -4.02 -1.37 0.76
CA ALA A 124 -4.40 -2.60 1.44
C ALA A 124 -3.22 -3.57 1.49
N THR A 125 -3.06 -4.24 2.63
CA THR A 125 -2.26 -5.45 2.75
C THR A 125 -3.22 -6.60 3.02
N THR A 126 -3.09 -7.69 2.26
CA THR A 126 -3.99 -8.82 2.37
C THR A 126 -3.74 -9.58 3.67
N THR A 127 -4.80 -10.06 4.30
CA THR A 127 -4.74 -10.69 5.64
C THR A 127 -4.79 -12.20 5.59
N ASN A 128 -5.22 -12.78 4.48
CA ASN A 128 -5.23 -14.22 4.27
C ASN A 128 -4.04 -14.69 3.42
N THR A 129 -3.84 -15.99 3.42
CA THR A 129 -2.80 -16.70 2.65
C THR A 129 -3.47 -17.68 1.71
N ILE A 130 -2.89 -17.88 0.52
CA ILE A 130 -3.29 -18.91 -0.44
C ILE A 130 -2.18 -19.97 -0.50
N SER A 131 -2.56 -21.24 -0.38
CA SER A 131 -1.68 -22.39 -0.57
C SER A 131 -2.19 -23.22 -1.72
N HIS A 132 -1.31 -23.55 -2.68
CA HIS A 132 -1.68 -24.30 -3.88
C HIS A 132 -0.52 -25.19 -4.34
N THR A 133 -0.84 -26.34 -4.90
CA THR A 133 0.16 -27.28 -5.43
C THR A 133 0.12 -27.26 -6.95
N ALA A 134 1.27 -27.02 -7.58
CA ALA A 134 1.33 -26.88 -9.04
C ALA A 134 2.65 -27.38 -9.63
N ALA A 135 2.67 -27.48 -10.96
CA ALA A 135 3.87 -27.83 -11.70
C ALA A 135 4.93 -26.72 -11.62
N CYS A 136 6.20 -27.13 -11.48
CA CYS A 136 7.36 -26.24 -11.42
C CYS A 136 8.37 -26.55 -12.54
N PRO A 137 9.00 -25.53 -13.16
CA PRO A 137 8.84 -24.08 -12.90
C PRO A 137 7.48 -23.54 -13.38
N GLY A 138 7.09 -22.37 -12.87
CA GLY A 138 5.76 -21.80 -13.13
C GLY A 138 5.65 -20.29 -12.94
N THR A 139 4.43 -19.77 -13.00
CA THR A 139 4.15 -18.33 -12.79
C THR A 139 3.00 -18.13 -11.80
N VAL A 140 3.18 -17.23 -10.84
CA VAL A 140 2.10 -16.72 -9.98
C VAL A 140 1.71 -15.34 -10.46
N THR A 141 0.41 -15.12 -10.65
CA THR A 141 -0.15 -13.81 -10.99
C THR A 141 -1.12 -13.36 -9.91
N VAL A 142 -0.87 -12.20 -9.31
CA VAL A 142 -1.74 -11.57 -8.31
C VAL A 142 -2.30 -10.30 -8.93
N GLY A 143 -3.61 -10.26 -9.18
CA GLY A 143 -4.22 -9.19 -9.98
C GLY A 143 -3.59 -9.13 -11.38
N ALA A 144 -2.94 -8.01 -11.71
CA ALA A 144 -2.24 -7.84 -12.99
C ALA A 144 -0.72 -8.08 -12.91
N ARG A 145 -0.14 -8.32 -11.72
CA ARG A 145 1.29 -8.54 -11.56
C ARG A 145 1.62 -10.02 -11.60
N SER A 146 2.53 -10.43 -12.49
CA SER A 146 3.03 -11.80 -12.59
C SER A 146 4.48 -11.91 -12.09
N GLN A 147 4.79 -13.00 -11.39
CA GLN A 147 6.16 -13.37 -10.98
C GLN A 147 6.39 -14.85 -11.29
N GLY A 148 7.52 -15.15 -11.93
CA GLY A 148 7.96 -16.53 -12.17
C GLY A 148 8.64 -17.12 -10.94
N PHE A 149 8.62 -18.46 -10.83
CA PHE A 149 9.27 -19.22 -9.77
C PHE A 149 9.85 -20.55 -10.29
#